data_AF-A0A3Q0RUC3-F1
#
_entry.id   AF-A0A3Q0RUC3-F1
#
_cell.length_a   1.000
_cell.length_b   1.000
_cell.length_c   1.000
_cell.angle_alpha   90.00
_cell.angle_beta   90.00
_cell.angle_gamma   90.00
#
_symmetry.space_group_name_H-M   'P 1'
#
loop_
_entity.id
_entity.type
_entity.pdbx_description
1 polymer ?
#
loop_
_entity_poly.entity_id
_entity_poly.type
_entity_poly.pdbx_seq_one_letter_code
_entity_poly.pdbx_strand_id
1 'polypeptide(L)'
;WVHCSDKGMDMCPDGTTCCETTEGKWACCPMPKAVCCNDKIHCCPEGTTCDVEHSKCIHPSTKKETPMWAKLPARLRAEWENQKGQ
;
A
#
# COMPACT_ATOMS: atom_id res chain seq x y z
N TRP A 1 -2.80 -0.83 14.13
CA TRP A 1 -2.57 0.09 13.01
C TRP A 1 -1.08 0.17 12.74
N VAL A 2 -0.68 0.10 11.47
CA VAL A 2 0.71 0.23 11.02
C VAL A 2 0.99 1.71 10.72
N HIS A 3 2.07 2.26 11.28
CA HIS A 3 2.54 3.61 10.94
C HIS A 3 3.43 3.54 9.70
N CYS A 4 3.08 4.28 8.66
CA CYS A 4 3.81 4.29 7.39
C CYS A 4 4.91 5.36 7.33
N SER A 5 4.75 6.43 8.11
CA SER A 5 5.73 7.53 8.22
C SER A 5 6.19 7.70 9.67
N ASP A 6 7.42 8.17 9.85
CA ASP A 6 8.01 8.43 11.18
C ASP A 6 7.21 9.47 11.98
N LYS A 7 6.50 10.37 11.30
CA LYS A 7 5.64 11.39 11.91
C LYS A 7 4.28 10.84 12.38
N GLY A 8 3.93 9.59 12.07
CA GLY A 8 2.69 8.93 12.49
C GLY A 8 1.40 9.54 11.91
N MET A 9 1.51 10.36 10.87
CA MET A 9 0.36 11.01 10.20
C MET A 9 -0.35 10.03 9.26
N ASP A 10 0.42 9.11 8.67
CA ASP A 10 -0.07 8.13 7.70
C ASP A 10 -0.14 6.75 8.35
N MET A 11 -1.35 6.24 8.47
CA MET A 11 -1.59 4.96 9.12
C MET A 11 -2.42 4.04 8.24
N CYS A 12 -2.06 2.77 8.25
CA CYS A 12 -2.81 1.72 7.60
C CYS A 12 -3.36 0.71 8.62
N PRO A 13 -4.49 0.04 8.34
CA PRO A 13 -5.02 -1.02 9.20
C PRO A 13 -4.00 -2.15 9.41
N ASP A 14 -4.15 -2.93 10.47
CA ASP A 14 -3.31 -4.13 10.65
C ASP A 14 -3.53 -5.12 9.50
N GLY A 15 -2.49 -5.87 9.15
CA GLY A 15 -2.52 -6.80 8.01
C GLY A 15 -2.42 -6.14 6.63
N THR A 16 -2.09 -4.85 6.57
CA THR A 16 -1.84 -4.12 5.33
C THR A 16 -0.35 -3.78 5.17
N THR A 17 0.02 -3.30 3.98
CA THR A 17 1.38 -2.84 3.69
C THR A 17 1.36 -1.38 3.27
N CYS A 18 2.25 -0.59 3.87
CA CYS A 18 2.46 0.80 3.49
C CYS A 18 3.21 0.88 2.16
N CYS A 19 2.64 1.59 1.18
CA CYS A 19 3.27 1.85 -0.09
C CYS A 19 3.23 3.34 -0.41
N GLU A 20 4.33 3.86 -0.93
CA GLU A 20 4.42 5.24 -1.38
C GLU A 20 3.58 5.45 -2.67
N THR A 21 3.05 6.67 -2.80
CA THR A 21 2.29 7.17 -3.95
C THR A 21 3.15 8.04 -4.87
N THR A 22 2.65 8.41 -6.05
CA THR A 22 3.34 9.32 -6.97
C THR A 22 3.61 10.70 -6.36
N GLU A 23 2.82 11.10 -5.37
CA GLU A 23 2.94 12.38 -4.66
C GLU A 23 3.94 12.34 -3.49
N GLY A 24 4.62 11.21 -3.25
CA GLY A 24 5.49 11.03 -2.08
C GLY A 24 4.73 10.87 -0.74
N LYS A 25 3.40 10.70 -0.80
CA LYS A 25 2.55 10.35 0.35
C LYS A 25 2.43 8.82 0.49
N TRP A 26 1.80 8.37 1.56
CA TRP A 26 1.57 6.95 1.81
C TRP A 26 0.16 6.50 1.44
N ALA A 27 0.06 5.24 1.04
CA ALA A 27 -1.17 4.54 0.76
C ALA A 27 -1.07 3.09 1.27
N CYS A 28 -2.23 2.46 1.46
CA CYS A 28 -2.35 1.14 2.05
C CYS A 28 -2.66 0.09 1.00
N CYS A 29 -1.85 -0.96 0.96
CA CYS A 29 -2.18 -2.18 0.25
C CYS A 29 -2.94 -3.13 1.17
N PRO A 30 -4.12 -3.63 0.78
CA PRO A 30 -4.98 -4.45 1.64
C PRO A 30 -4.44 -5.89 1.85
N MET A 31 -3.13 -6.09 1.67
CA MET A 31 -2.45 -7.36 1.80
C MET A 31 -1.21 -7.19 2.68
N PRO A 32 -0.90 -8.18 3.53
CA PRO A 32 0.34 -8.17 4.29
C PRO A 32 1.51 -8.44 3.34
N LYS A 33 2.65 -7.79 3.60
CA LYS A 33 3.89 -7.93 2.81
C LYS A 33 3.69 -7.76 1.30
N ALA A 34 2.80 -6.85 0.91
CA ALA A 34 2.51 -6.57 -0.48
C ALA A 34 3.74 -5.99 -1.19
N VAL A 35 3.86 -6.30 -2.47
CA VAL A 35 4.85 -5.68 -3.37
C VAL A 35 4.26 -4.38 -3.87
N CYS A 36 4.87 -3.24 -3.51
CA CYS A 36 4.49 -1.94 -4.03
C CYS A 36 4.97 -1.82 -5.49
N CYS A 37 4.04 -1.65 -6.42
CA CYS A 37 4.40 -1.56 -7.83
C CYS A 37 5.00 -0.19 -8.18
N ASN A 38 5.82 -0.15 -9.24
CA ASN A 38 6.55 1.05 -9.65
C ASN A 38 5.65 2.16 -10.22
N ASP A 39 4.44 1.83 -10.62
CA ASP A 39 3.41 2.80 -10.98
C ASP A 39 2.94 3.67 -9.79
N LYS A 40 3.34 3.29 -8.57
CA LYS A 40 2.98 3.95 -7.30
C LYS A 40 1.47 4.03 -7.03
N ILE A 41 0.63 3.37 -7.82
CA ILE A 41 -0.84 3.35 -7.66
C ILE A 41 -1.37 1.95 -7.31
N HIS A 42 -0.63 0.91 -7.67
CA HIS A 42 -1.03 -0.47 -7.44
C HIS A 42 -0.04 -1.24 -6.57
N CYS A 43 -0.49 -2.42 -6.14
CA CYS A 43 0.34 -3.39 -5.46
C CYS A 43 -0.09 -4.82 -5.74
N CYS A 44 0.83 -5.72 -5.45
CA CYS A 44 0.70 -7.14 -5.70
C CYS A 44 0.93 -7.97 -4.43
N PRO A 45 0.44 -9.22 -4.37
CA PRO A 45 0.72 -10.11 -3.24
C PRO A 45 2.22 -10.41 -3.06
N GLU A 46 2.60 -10.83 -1.85
CA GLU A 46 3.96 -11.29 -1.55
C GLU A 46 4.42 -12.37 -2.56
N GLY A 47 5.67 -12.28 -3.01
CA GLY A 47 6.27 -13.26 -3.92
C GLY A 47 5.84 -13.15 -5.39
N THR A 48 5.12 -12.09 -5.76
CA THR A 48 4.75 -11.83 -7.16
C THR A 48 5.49 -10.62 -7.73
N THR A 49 5.54 -10.53 -9.07
CA THR A 49 6.14 -9.40 -9.80
C THR A 49 5.05 -8.57 -10.46
N CYS A 50 5.16 -7.24 -10.36
CA CYS A 50 4.25 -6.31 -11.02
C CYS A 50 4.57 -6.22 -12.52
N ASP A 51 3.62 -6.60 -13.36
CA ASP A 51 3.56 -6.26 -14.78
C ASP A 51 2.61 -5.08 -14.94
N VAL A 52 3.17 -3.88 -14.87
CA VAL A 52 2.40 -2.62 -14.95
C VAL A 52 1.82 -2.42 -16.35
N GLU A 53 2.53 -2.84 -17.40
CA GLU A 53 2.10 -2.69 -18.80
C GLU A 53 0.78 -3.44 -19.04
N HIS A 54 0.67 -4.66 -18.50
CA HIS A 54 -0.53 -5.47 -18.61
C HIS A 54 -1.45 -5.38 -17.39
N SER A 55 -1.11 -4.55 -16.40
CA SER A 55 -1.85 -4.38 -15.14
C SER A 55 -2.07 -5.70 -14.35
N LYS A 56 -1.04 -6.56 -14.28
CA LYS A 56 -1.10 -7.89 -13.65
C LYS A 56 0.02 -8.12 -12.64
N CYS A 57 -0.24 -9.00 -11.69
CA CYS A 57 0.77 -9.60 -10.83
C CYS A 57 1.08 -11.00 -11.34
N ILE A 58 2.36 -11.29 -11.56
CA ILE A 58 2.81 -12.57 -12.09
C ILE A 58 3.59 -13.30 -11.02
N HIS A 59 3.15 -14.52 -10.68
CA HIS A 59 3.92 -15.38 -9.80
C HIS A 59 5.08 -16.01 -10.58
N PRO A 60 6.36 -15.82 -10.19
CA PRO A 60 7.51 -16.20 -11.00
C PRO A 60 7.61 -17.72 -11.23
N SER A 61 7.26 -18.52 -10.21
CA SER A 61 7.33 -19.99 -10.26
C SER A 61 6.19 -20.67 -11.02
N THR A 62 4.94 -20.23 -10.80
CA THR A 62 3.74 -20.87 -11.36
C THR A 62 3.23 -20.17 -12.62
N LYS A 63 3.78 -19.00 -12.96
CA LYS A 63 3.29 -18.09 -14.01
C LYS A 63 1.81 -17.73 -13.85
N LYS A 64 1.26 -17.86 -12.63
CA LYS A 64 -0.10 -17.47 -12.33
C LYS A 64 -0.21 -15.96 -12.44
N GLU A 65 -1.14 -15.51 -13.27
CA GLU A 65 -1.49 -14.10 -13.42
C GLU A 65 -2.71 -13.79 -12.54
N THR A 66 -2.62 -12.70 -11.77
CA THR A 66 -3.75 -12.13 -11.06
C THR A 66 -3.82 -10.63 -11.35
N PRO A 67 -4.99 -9.98 -11.28
CA PRO A 67 -5.06 -8.54 -11.43
C PRO A 67 -4.24 -7.83 -10.34
N MET A 68 -3.69 -6.66 -10.67
CA MET A 68 -3.08 -5.78 -9.68
C MET A 68 -4.15 -5.19 -8.75
N TRP A 69 -3.79 -4.97 -7.49
CA TRP A 69 -4.68 -4.37 -6.51
C TRP A 69 -4.45 -2.87 -6.42
N ALA A 70 -5.52 -2.08 -6.52
CA ALA A 70 -5.43 -0.64 -6.27
C ALA A 70 -5.08 -0.37 -4.79
N LYS A 71 -4.20 0.60 -4.57
CA LYS A 71 -3.93 1.10 -3.21
C LYS A 71 -5.14 1.86 -2.69
N LEU A 72 -5.41 1.71 -1.40
CA LEU A 72 -6.35 2.56 -0.68
C LEU A 72 -5.59 3.76 -0.13
N PRO A 73 -6.18 4.96 -0.06
CA PRO A 73 -5.53 6.10 0.58
C PRO A 73 -5.17 5.74 2.03
N ALA A 74 -3.96 6.08 2.47
CA ALA A 74 -3.66 5.96 3.89
C ALA A 74 -4.60 6.87 4.66
N ARG A 75 -5.02 6.43 5.84
CA ARG A 75 -5.79 7.31 6.71
C ARG A 75 -4.83 8.42 7.14
N LEU A 76 -5.06 9.62 6.62
CA LEU A 76 -4.49 10.84 7.20
C LEU A 76 -5.17 11.03 8.55
N ARG A 77 -4.40 10.99 9.64
CA ARG A 77 -4.94 11.39 10.95
C ARG A 77 -5.47 12.82 10.81
N ALA A 78 -6.75 13.01 11.07
CA ALA A 78 -7.33 14.35 10.97
C ALA A 78 -6.73 15.24 12.07
N GLU A 79 -6.43 16.50 11.76
CA GLU A 79 -5.75 17.42 12.69
C GLU A 79 -6.47 17.56 14.05
N TRP A 80 -7.80 17.38 14.08
CA TRP A 80 -8.61 17.40 15.31
C TRP A 80 -8.40 16.18 16.22
N GLU A 81 -7.86 15.05 15.72
CA GLU A 81 -7.53 13.86 16.52
C GLU A 81 -6.22 14.04 17.32
N ASN A 82 -5.45 15.12 17.08
CA ASN A 82 -4.32 15.52 17.92
C ASN A 82 -4.73 16.35 19.15
N GLN A 83 -6.01 16.76 19.27
CA GLN A 83 -6.52 17.55 20.40
C GLN A 83 -7.34 16.72 21.41
N LYS A 84 -7.16 15.40 21.48
CA LYS A 84 -7.70 14.61 22.59
C LYS A 84 -6.68 14.59 23.74
N GLY A 85 -6.57 15.73 24.39
CA GLY A 85 -5.67 15.99 25.51
C GLY A 85 -5.82 17.40 26.05
N GLN A 86 -7.03 17.79 26.44
CA GLN A 86 -7.28 18.83 27.43
C GLN A 86 -8.05 18.22 28.59
#